data_AF-A0A965Y0V5-F1
#
_entry.id   AF-A0A965Y0V5-F1
#
_cell.length_a   1.000
_cell.length_b   1.000
_cell.length_c   1.000
_cell.angle_alpha   90.00
_cell.angle_beta   90.00
_cell.angle_gamma   90.00
#
_symmetry.space_group_name_H-M   'P 1'
#
loop_
_entity.id
_entity.type
_entity.pdbx_description
1 polymer ?
#
loop_
_entity_poly.entity_id
_entity_poly.type
_entity_poly.pdbx_seq_one_letter_code
_entity_poly.pdbx_strand_id
1 'polypeptide(L)' 'MTTEQTLQTIKSSLEDKKAIQIETIGLEGKTILADWFIIASGTSVTHNNTLADAVETGIREQS' A
#
# COMPACT_ATOMS: atom_id res chain seq x y z
N MET A 1 8.86 7.27 -11.96
CA MET A 1 8.16 7.35 -10.66
C MET A 1 9.17 7.21 -9.55
N THR A 2 9.15 8.07 -8.55
CA THR A 2 9.99 7.95 -7.35
C THR A 2 9.26 7.06 -6.34
N THR A 3 10.00 6.23 -5.58
CA THR A 3 9.45 5.32 -4.55
C THR A 3 8.48 6.02 -3.59
N GLU A 4 8.76 7.29 -3.27
CA GLU A 4 7.96 8.13 -2.39
C GLU A 4 6.56 8.43 -2.92
N GLN A 5 6.41 8.62 -4.24
CA GLN A 5 5.11 8.89 -4.87
C GLN A 5 4.22 7.65 -4.83
N THR A 6 4.80 6.48 -5.14
CA THR A 6 4.08 5.20 -5.04
C THR A 6 3.63 4.95 -3.60
N LEU A 7 4.50 5.22 -2.62
CA LEU A 7 4.17 5.09 -1.20
C LEU A 7 3.02 6.01 -0.78
N GLN A 8 3.05 7.27 -1.22
CA GLN A 8 2.00 8.23 -0.93
C GLN A 8 0.67 7.79 -1.56
N THR A 9 0.69 7.32 -2.80
CA THR A 9 -0.50 6.80 -3.49
C THR A 9 -1.08 5.59 -2.78
N ILE A 10 -0.24 4.61 -2.40
CA ILE A 10 -0.69 3.45 -1.63
C ILE A 10 -1.32 3.91 -0.31
N LYS A 11 -0.66 4.82 0.41
CA LYS A 11 -1.16 5.33 1.69
C LYS A 11 -2.49 6.05 1.53
N SER A 12 -2.63 6.90 0.52
CA SER A 12 -3.89 7.58 0.20
C SER A 12 -5.00 6.61 -0.18
N SER A 13 -4.72 5.58 -1.01
CA SER A 13 -5.72 4.55 -1.35
C SER A 13 -6.14 3.73 -0.12
N LEU A 14 -5.20 3.41 0.77
CA LEU A 14 -5.49 2.72 2.04
C LEU A 14 -6.33 3.61 2.98
N GLU A 15 -6.01 4.90 3.09
CA GLU A 15 -6.75 5.86 3.90
C GLU A 15 -8.17 6.13 3.36
N ASP A 16 -8.34 6.26 2.04
CA ASP A 16 -9.64 6.47 1.38
C ASP A 16 -10.61 5.32 1.70
N LYS A 17 -10.11 4.09 1.67
CA LYS A 17 -10.89 2.89 2.02
C LYS A 17 -10.99 2.64 3.52
N LYS A 18 -10.43 3.48 4.38
CA LYS A 18 -10.39 3.32 5.85
C LYS A 18 -9.73 2.02 6.29
N ALA A 19 -8.55 1.73 5.75
CA ALA A 19 -7.72 0.63 6.23
C ALA A 19 -7.35 0.82 7.71
N ILE A 20 -7.20 -0.30 8.41
CA ILE A 20 -6.81 -0.33 9.83
C ILE A 20 -5.36 -0.79 9.93
N GLN A 21 -4.61 -0.23 10.88
CA GLN A 21 -3.23 -0.60 11.16
C GLN A 21 -2.32 -0.54 9.92
N ILE A 22 -2.26 0.64 9.28
CA ILE A 22 -1.32 0.89 8.18
C ILE A 22 0.07 1.10 8.78
N GLU A 23 0.98 0.15 8.56
CA GLU A 23 2.37 0.23 9.00
C GLU A 23 3.32 0.07 7.81
N THR A 24 4.34 0.93 7.76
CA THR A 24 5.34 0.95 6.68
C THR A 24 6.69 0.57 7.23
N ILE A 25 7.29 -0.47 6.68
CA ILE A 25 8.54 -1.07 7.12
C ILE A 25 9.58 -0.86 6.02
N GLY A 26 10.62 -0.07 6.29
CA GLY A 26 11.78 0.03 5.40
C GLY A 26 12.64 -1.22 5.52
N LEU A 27 12.86 -1.93 4.41
CA LEU A 27 13.68 -3.13 4.35
C LEU A 27 15.12 -2.87 3.89
N GLU A 28 15.53 -1.59 3.86
CA GLU A 28 16.87 -1.17 3.46
C GLU A 28 17.94 -1.98 4.23
N GLY A 29 18.64 -2.87 3.50
CA GLY A 29 19.68 -3.74 4.04
C GLY A 29 19.23 -5.09 4.62
N LYS A 30 17.94 -5.45 4.62
CA LYS A 30 17.46 -6.78 5.08
C LYS A 30 17.18 -7.76 3.94
N THR A 31 16.63 -7.28 2.81
CA THR A 31 16.21 -8.13 1.69
C THR A 31 16.39 -7.40 0.36
N ILE A 32 16.90 -8.08 -0.67
CA ILE A 32 17.09 -7.53 -2.04
C ILE A 32 15.80 -7.51 -2.89
N LEU A 33 14.69 -8.01 -2.35
CA LEU A 33 13.43 -8.21 -3.09
C LEU A 33 12.59 -6.93 -3.15
N ALA A 34 12.64 -6.09 -2.13
CA ALA A 34 11.86 -4.86 -2.03
C ALA A 34 12.50 -3.86 -1.07
N ASP A 35 12.38 -2.58 -1.38
CA ASP A 35 12.86 -1.48 -0.53
C ASP A 35 11.93 -1.20 0.67
N TRP A 36 10.62 -1.37 0.49
CA TRP A 36 9.59 -1.04 1.48
C TRP A 36 8.48 -2.10 1.53
N PHE A 37 8.05 -2.43 2.74
CA PHE A 37 6.85 -3.21 3.00
C PHE A 37 5.77 -2.30 3.58
N ILE A 38 4.53 -2.55 3.17
CA ILE A 38 3.36 -1.84 3.69
C ILE A 38 2.39 -2.91 4.16
N ILE A 39 2.08 -2.90 5.44
CA ILE A 39 1.12 -3.79 6.08
C ILE A 39 -0.13 -2.97 6.34
N ALA A 40 -1.28 -3.44 5.88
CA ALA A 40 -2.57 -2.86 6.18
C ALA A 40 -3.57 -3.97 6.44
N SER A 41 -4.50 -3.74 7.35
CA SER A 41 -5.54 -4.70 7.73
C SER A 41 -6.93 -4.15 7.45
N GLY A 42 -7.77 -4.96 6.81
CA GLY A 42 -9.18 -4.68 6.64
C GLY A 42 -10.02 -5.23 7.81
N THR A 43 -11.27 -4.76 7.92
CA THR A 43 -12.25 -5.31 8.87
C THR A 43 -12.80 -6.68 8.47
N SER A 44 -12.78 -7.00 7.18
CA SER A 44 -13.34 -8.22 6.60
C SER A 44 -12.55 -8.61 5.34
N VAL A 45 -12.67 -9.87 4.90
CA VAL A 45 -12.02 -10.37 3.67
C VAL A 45 -12.39 -9.53 2.44
N THR A 46 -13.66 -9.16 2.28
CA THR A 46 -14.11 -8.28 1.19
C THR A 46 -13.46 -6.90 1.28
N HIS A 47 -13.34 -6.33 2.48
CA HIS A 47 -12.69 -5.04 2.69
C HIS A 47 -11.21 -5.10 2.31
N ASN A 48 -10.51 -6.17 2.69
CA ASN A 48 -9.12 -6.38 2.29
C ASN A 48 -8.95 -6.49 0.77
N ASN A 49 -9.87 -7.18 0.09
CA ASN A 49 -9.86 -7.25 -1.38
C ASN A 49 -10.08 -5.86 -2.02
N THR A 50 -11.03 -5.07 -1.49
CA THR A 50 -11.25 -3.70 -1.99
C THR A 50 -10.06 -2.79 -1.76
N LEU A 51 -9.35 -2.95 -0.64
CA LEU A 51 -8.11 -2.23 -0.35
C LEU A 51 -7.03 -2.57 -1.38
N ALA A 52 -6.82 -3.85 -1.67
CA ALA A 52 -5.84 -4.29 -2.67
C ALA A 52 -6.18 -3.74 -4.07
N ASP A 53 -7.45 -3.82 -4.48
CA ASP A 53 -7.94 -3.30 -5.77
C ASP A 53 -7.77 -1.77 -5.89
N ALA A 54 -8.07 -1.03 -4.82
CA ALA A 54 -7.89 0.42 -4.78
C ALA A 54 -6.41 0.85 -4.88
N VAL A 55 -5.52 0.07 -4.27
CA VAL A 55 -4.07 0.29 -4.36
C VAL A 55 -3.56 -0.03 -5.78
N GLU A 56 -3.98 -1.15 -6.37
CA GLU A 56 -3.62 -1.52 -7.74
C GLU A 56 -4.10 -0.48 -8.74
N THR A 57 -5.35 -0.04 -8.62
CA THR A 57 -5.94 0.99 -9.47
C THR A 57 -5.17 2.30 -9.35
N GLY A 58 -4.89 2.76 -8.13
CA GLY A 58 -4.14 4.01 -7.89
C GLY A 58 -2.73 4.00 -8.49
N ILE A 59 -2.03 2.86 -8.43
CA ILE A 59 -0.71 2.71 -9.06
C ILE A 59 -0.82 2.67 -10.58
N ARG A 60 -1.84 1.99 -11.10
CA ARG A 60 -2.05 1.82 -12.55
C ARG A 60 -2.47 3.13 -13.22
N GLU A 61 -3.29 3.94 -12.56
CA GLU A 61 -3.71 5.25 -13.08
C GLU A 61 -2.58 6.29 -13.07
N GLN A 62 -1.55 6.10 -12.25
CA GLN A 62 -0.36 6.95 -12.27
C GLN A 62 0.68 6.54 -13.32
N SER A 63 0.54 5.34 -13.93
CA SER A 63 1.51 4.77 -14.89
C SER A 63 1.49 5.43 -16.26
#